data_AF-A0A1B9JI35-F1
#
_entry.id   AF-A0A1B9JI35-F1
#
_cell.length_a   1.000
_cell.length_b   1.000
_cell.length_c   1.000
_cell.angle_alpha   90.00
_cell.angle_beta   90.00
_cell.angle_gamma   90.00
#
_symmetry.space_group_name_H-M   'P 1'
#
loop_
_entity.id
_entity.type
_entity.pdbx_description
1 polymer ?
#
loop_
_entity_poly.entity_id
_entity_poly.type
_entity_poly.pdbx_seq_one_letter_code
_entity_poly.pdbx_strand_id
1 'polypeptide(L)'
;MNLAGYIFYIEHFALESYKSVDVEPMKGFRVAAMKNACRVITVNNHPSERLAPSVPDEDIIDRIIQVGHILNIEFVDHLIISPVSYTSSRYIDLMDELEKSPKYVSTYQVVE
;
A
#
# COMPACT_ATOMS: atom_id res chain seq x y z
N MET A 1 -6.44 -3.46 -10.45
CA MET A 1 -6.63 -2.69 -11.70
C MET A 1 -5.91 -3.41 -12.83
N ASN A 2 -6.26 -3.15 -14.10
CA ASN A 2 -5.46 -3.61 -15.25
C ASN A 2 -4.34 -2.61 -15.59
N LEU A 3 -3.53 -2.97 -16.60
CA LEU A 3 -2.46 -2.13 -17.14
C LEU A 3 -2.93 -0.82 -17.80
N ALA A 4 -4.19 -0.73 -18.19
CA ALA A 4 -4.77 0.52 -18.71
C ALA A 4 -5.31 1.44 -17.61
N GLY A 5 -5.23 1.03 -16.34
CA GLY A 5 -5.68 1.83 -15.20
C GLY A 5 -7.15 1.63 -14.80
N TYR A 6 -7.89 0.73 -15.45
CA TYR A 6 -9.28 0.47 -15.08
C TYR A 6 -9.38 -0.30 -13.75
N ILE A 7 -10.18 0.24 -12.84
CA ILE A 7 -10.51 -0.40 -11.55
C ILE A 7 -11.64 -1.41 -11.80
N PHE A 8 -11.35 -2.70 -11.55
CA PHE A 8 -12.33 -3.78 -11.71
C PHE A 8 -12.95 -4.23 -10.38
N TYR A 9 -12.20 -4.08 -9.29
CA TYR A 9 -12.56 -4.59 -7.98
C TYR A 9 -12.10 -3.61 -6.91
N ILE A 10 -12.92 -3.47 -5.88
CA ILE A 10 -12.59 -2.79 -4.62
C ILE A 10 -12.88 -3.83 -3.54
N GLU A 11 -11.88 -4.14 -2.72
CA GLU A 11 -11.96 -5.15 -1.68
C GLU A 11 -11.56 -4.53 -0.35
N HIS A 12 -12.36 -4.77 0.69
CA HIS A 12 -12.05 -4.35 2.05
C HIS A 12 -11.35 -5.50 2.79
N PHE A 13 -10.05 -5.35 3.05
CA PHE A 13 -9.21 -6.47 3.53
C PHE A 13 -8.61 -6.27 4.92
N ALA A 14 -8.83 -5.12 5.56
CA ALA A 14 -8.40 -4.83 6.93
C ALA A 14 -9.50 -4.06 7.67
N LEU A 15 -9.71 -4.38 8.95
CA LEU A 15 -10.58 -3.60 9.84
C LEU A 15 -9.70 -2.80 10.79
N GLU A 16 -9.96 -1.50 10.89
CA GLU A 16 -9.28 -0.63 11.84
C GLU A 16 -9.79 -0.91 13.26
N SER A 17 -8.87 -1.01 14.22
CA SER A 17 -9.17 -0.90 15.65
C SER A 17 -8.78 0.50 16.15
N TYR A 18 -9.22 0.89 17.34
CA TYR A 18 -8.96 2.22 17.93
C TYR A 18 -7.47 2.55 18.19
N LYS A 19 -6.55 1.59 17.98
CA LYS A 19 -5.11 1.70 18.27
C LYS A 19 -4.20 1.34 17.11
N SER A 20 -4.62 0.45 16.21
CA SER A 20 -3.79 -0.02 15.11
C SER A 20 -4.65 -0.77 14.09
N VAL A 21 -4.17 -0.77 12.85
CA VAL A 21 -4.67 -1.65 11.80
C VAL A 21 -3.66 -2.80 11.68
N ASP A 22 -4.11 -4.03 11.88
CA ASP A 22 -3.30 -5.20 11.59
C ASP A 22 -3.45 -5.53 10.10
N VAL A 23 -2.64 -4.88 9.28
CA VAL A 23 -2.64 -5.06 7.83
C VAL A 23 -1.69 -6.19 7.49
N GLU A 24 -2.24 -7.26 6.91
CA GLU A 24 -1.46 -8.36 6.39
C GLU A 24 -1.40 -8.28 4.86
N PRO A 25 -0.28 -7.86 4.25
CA PRO A 25 -0.17 -7.69 2.79
C PRO A 25 -0.58 -8.93 2.01
N MET A 26 -0.30 -10.12 2.56
CA MET A 26 -0.65 -11.41 1.96
C MET A 26 -2.16 -11.52 1.66
N LYS A 27 -3.04 -10.99 2.53
CA LYS A 27 -4.49 -11.03 2.31
C LYS A 27 -4.90 -10.17 1.13
N GLY A 28 -4.38 -8.93 1.05
CA GLY A 28 -4.65 -8.01 -0.05
C GLY A 28 -4.13 -8.54 -1.39
N PHE A 29 -2.88 -8.98 -1.43
CA PHE A 29 -2.26 -9.47 -2.67
C PHE A 29 -2.80 -10.84 -3.11
N ARG A 30 -3.26 -11.70 -2.19
CA ARG A 30 -3.98 -12.93 -2.56
C ARG A 30 -5.22 -12.61 -3.40
N VAL A 31 -6.01 -11.61 -3.00
CA VAL A 31 -7.18 -11.18 -3.77
C VAL A 31 -6.76 -10.57 -5.11
N ALA A 32 -5.74 -9.70 -5.11
CA ALA A 32 -5.22 -9.10 -6.34
C ALA A 32 -4.80 -10.16 -7.37
N ALA A 33 -4.03 -11.16 -6.94
CA ALA A 33 -3.59 -12.28 -7.77
C ALA A 33 -4.78 -13.12 -8.26
N MET A 34 -5.71 -13.51 -7.38
CA MET A 34 -6.91 -14.28 -7.76
C MET A 34 -7.81 -13.54 -8.76
N LYS A 35 -7.77 -12.20 -8.77
CA LYS A 35 -8.54 -11.34 -9.66
C LYS A 35 -7.76 -10.90 -10.92
N ASN A 36 -6.56 -11.44 -11.15
CA ASN A 36 -5.68 -11.06 -12.24
C ASN A 36 -5.41 -9.55 -12.30
N ALA A 37 -5.29 -8.90 -11.14
CA ALA A 37 -4.91 -7.50 -11.07
C ALA A 37 -3.42 -7.35 -11.35
N CYS A 38 -3.06 -6.45 -12.27
CA CYS A 38 -1.66 -6.09 -12.54
C CYS A 38 -1.18 -4.92 -11.67
N ARG A 39 -2.14 -4.18 -11.08
CA ARG A 39 -1.91 -2.98 -10.26
C ARG A 39 -2.82 -2.98 -9.05
N VAL A 40 -2.33 -2.40 -7.96
CA VAL A 40 -3.10 -2.17 -6.73
C VAL A 40 -2.90 -0.75 -6.20
N ILE A 41 -3.95 -0.20 -5.63
CA ILE A 41 -3.93 1.03 -4.81
C ILE A 41 -4.53 0.63 -3.46
N THR A 42 -3.95 1.13 -2.38
CA THR A 42 -4.51 0.94 -1.04
C THR A 42 -5.13 2.24 -0.56
N VAL A 43 -6.18 2.13 0.25
CA VAL A 43 -6.90 3.28 0.80
C VAL A 43 -7.08 3.04 2.29
N ASN A 44 -6.59 3.96 3.11
CA ASN A 44 -6.76 3.97 4.56
C ASN A 44 -7.67 5.13 4.95
N ASN A 45 -8.61 4.91 5.86
CA ASN A 45 -9.51 5.96 6.31
C ASN A 45 -8.98 6.54 7.61
N HIS A 46 -8.76 7.85 7.67
CA HIS A 46 -8.44 8.55 8.90
C HIS A 46 -9.67 9.36 9.32
N PRO A 47 -10.47 8.87 10.28
CA PRO A 47 -11.59 9.64 10.82
C PRO A 47 -11.14 10.92 11.51
N SER A 48 -9.93 10.93 12.07
CA SER A 48 -9.26 12.16 12.47
C SER A 48 -8.83 12.91 11.21
N GLU A 49 -9.12 14.20 11.10
CA GLU A 49 -8.77 15.05 9.95
C GLU A 49 -7.25 15.15 9.63
N ARG A 50 -6.40 14.40 10.36
CA ARG A 50 -4.98 14.22 10.07
C ARG A 50 -4.79 13.27 8.90
N LEU A 51 -4.37 13.84 7.77
CA LEU A 51 -4.01 13.10 6.57
C LEU A 51 -2.53 12.68 6.51
N ALA A 52 -1.68 13.17 7.42
CA ALA A 52 -0.29 12.77 7.44
C ALA A 52 -0.15 11.29 7.82
N PRO A 53 0.59 10.47 7.04
CA PRO A 53 0.83 9.08 7.35
C PRO A 53 1.45 8.94 8.75
N SER A 54 1.06 7.88 9.44
CA SER A 54 1.63 7.47 10.70
C SER A 54 2.84 6.55 10.46
N VAL A 55 3.69 6.36 11.47
CA VAL A 55 4.82 5.41 11.37
C VAL A 55 4.37 3.99 10.98
N PRO A 56 3.24 3.46 11.50
CA PRO A 56 2.66 2.22 10.99
C PRO A 56 2.25 2.27 9.51
N ASP A 57 1.76 3.40 9.01
CA ASP A 57 1.41 3.56 7.58
C ASP A 57 2.66 3.49 6.70
N GLU A 58 3.75 4.15 7.11
CA GLU A 58 5.03 4.09 6.40
C GLU A 58 5.60 2.65 6.38
N ASP A 59 5.54 1.95 7.51
CA ASP A 59 5.98 0.55 7.65
C ASP A 59 5.22 -0.39 6.70
N ILE A 60 3.88 -0.24 6.63
CA ILE A 60 3.06 -1.08 5.76
C ILE A 60 3.26 -0.73 4.29
N ILE A 61 3.44 0.55 3.93
CA ILE A 61 3.73 0.98 2.56
C ILE A 61 5.04 0.35 2.09
N ASP A 62 6.12 0.45 2.87
CA ASP A 62 7.43 -0.16 2.56
C ASP A 62 7.28 -1.67 2.30
N ARG A 63 6.59 -2.37 3.22
CA ARG A 63 6.36 -3.81 3.07
C ARG A 63 5.54 -4.17 1.84
N ILE A 64 4.49 -3.39 1.52
CA ILE A 64 3.63 -3.61 0.35
C ILE A 64 4.39 -3.38 -0.96
N ILE A 65 5.26 -2.37 -1.03
CA ILE A 65 6.13 -2.12 -2.19
C ILE A 65 6.92 -3.39 -2.52
N GLN A 66 7.59 -3.98 -1.52
CA GLN A 66 8.40 -5.18 -1.74
C GLN A 66 7.56 -6.40 -2.15
N VAL A 67 6.38 -6.59 -1.54
CA VAL A 67 5.46 -7.67 -1.95
C VAL A 67 4.98 -7.48 -3.39
N GLY A 68 4.69 -6.24 -3.80
CA GLY A 68 4.32 -5.92 -5.17
C GLY A 68 5.41 -6.25 -6.18
N HIS A 69 6.67 -5.93 -5.86
CA HIS A 69 7.82 -6.30 -6.68
C HIS A 69 7.95 -7.83 -6.83
N ILE A 70 7.83 -8.58 -5.73
CA ILE A 70 7.96 -10.05 -5.74
C ILE A 70 6.85 -10.70 -6.57
N LEU A 71 5.61 -10.20 -6.49
CA LEU A 71 4.46 -10.77 -7.17
C LEU A 71 4.25 -10.23 -8.59
N ASN A 72 5.07 -9.27 -9.03
CA ASN A 72 4.88 -8.52 -10.27
C ASN A 72 3.47 -7.88 -10.36
N ILE A 73 3.01 -7.32 -9.24
CA ILE A 73 1.77 -6.56 -9.13
C ILE A 73 2.18 -5.17 -8.64
N GLU A 74 2.11 -4.19 -9.53
CA GLU A 74 2.57 -2.83 -9.27
C GLU A 74 1.72 -2.17 -8.17
N PHE A 75 2.37 -1.72 -7.11
CA PHE A 75 1.74 -0.90 -6.10
C PHE A 75 1.80 0.56 -6.52
N VAL A 76 0.67 1.09 -6.95
CA VAL A 76 0.59 2.40 -7.61
C VAL A 76 0.62 3.52 -6.59
N ASP A 77 -0.20 3.42 -5.54
CA ASP A 77 -0.33 4.46 -4.52
C ASP A 77 -0.96 3.96 -3.21
N HIS A 78 -0.74 4.72 -2.15
CA HIS A 78 -1.47 4.64 -0.89
C HIS A 78 -2.22 5.94 -0.66
N LEU A 79 -3.55 5.87 -0.57
CA LEU A 79 -4.40 7.02 -0.30
C LEU A 79 -4.82 7.02 1.16
N ILE A 80 -4.66 8.15 1.83
CA ILE A 80 -5.25 8.39 3.15
C ILE A 80 -6.41 9.35 2.94
N ILE A 81 -7.61 8.94 3.31
CA ILE A 81 -8.84 9.72 3.09
C ILE A 81 -9.46 10.15 4.41
N SER A 82 -10.15 11.29 4.40
CA SER A 82 -11.00 11.77 5.48
C SER A 82 -12.34 12.26 4.91
N PRO A 83 -13.33 12.64 5.75
CA PRO A 83 -14.61 13.14 5.25
C PRO A 83 -14.53 14.41 4.39
N VAL A 84 -13.44 15.18 4.50
CA VAL A 84 -13.31 16.51 3.87
C VAL A 84 -12.15 16.62 2.89
N SER A 85 -11.18 15.69 2.94
CA SER A 85 -9.97 15.77 2.11
C SER A 85 -9.28 14.39 2.00
N TYR A 86 -8.21 14.32 1.23
CA TYR A 86 -7.36 13.14 1.11
C TYR A 86 -5.90 13.54 0.86
N THR A 87 -4.97 12.62 1.10
CA THR A 87 -3.60 12.71 0.61
C THR A 87 -3.21 11.43 -0.11
N SER A 88 -2.20 11.54 -0.97
CA SER A 88 -1.56 10.44 -1.68
C SER A 88 -0.13 10.33 -1.18
N SER A 89 0.31 9.11 -0.85
CA SER A 89 1.69 8.86 -0.45
C SER A 89 2.67 9.11 -1.59
N ARG A 90 2.26 8.88 -2.84
CA ARG A 90 3.07 9.27 -4.00
C ARG A 90 3.16 10.78 -4.18
N TYR A 91 2.08 11.52 -3.93
CA TYR A 91 2.05 12.98 -4.06
C TYR A 91 2.98 13.70 -3.06
N ILE A 92 3.18 13.12 -1.88
CA ILE A 92 4.07 13.66 -0.85
C ILE A 92 5.49 13.07 -0.92
N ASP A 93 5.85 12.43 -2.03
CA ASP A 93 7.14 11.77 -2.29
C ASP A 93 7.52 10.62 -1.33
N LEU A 94 6.63 10.23 -0.41
CA LEU A 94 6.86 9.15 0.55
C LEU A 94 7.11 7.80 -0.15
N MET A 95 6.43 7.52 -1.26
CA MET A 95 6.69 6.28 -2.02
C MET A 95 8.10 6.25 -2.59
N ASP A 96 8.60 7.36 -3.13
CA ASP A 96 9.93 7.45 -3.74
C ASP A 96 11.04 7.35 -2.68
N GLU A 97 10.74 7.71 -1.43
CA GLU A 97 11.61 7.47 -0.27
C GLU A 97 11.60 5.99 0.13
N LEU A 98 10.42 5.39 0.27
CA LEU A 98 10.27 4.00 0.74
C LEU A 98 10.68 2.96 -0.32
N GLU A 99 10.58 3.26 -1.61
CA GLU A 99 11.11 2.41 -2.69
C GLU A 99 12.63 2.20 -2.57
N LYS A 100 13.35 3.12 -1.91
CA LYS A 100 14.80 3.03 -1.65
C LYS A 100 15.12 2.34 -0.32
N SER A 101 14.11 2.03 0.49
CA SER A 101 14.29 1.39 1.80
C SER A 101 14.81 -0.04 1.64
N PRO A 102 15.92 -0.42 2.32
CA PRO A 102 16.40 -1.80 2.31
C PRO A 102 15.66 -2.70 3.32
N LYS A 103 14.73 -2.14 4.11
CA LYS A 103 14.17 -2.78 5.31
C LYS A 103 13.49 -4.12 5.04
N TYR A 104 12.71 -4.19 3.96
CA TYR A 104 12.00 -5.41 3.54
C TYR A 104 12.55 -6.03 2.25
N VAL A 105 13.64 -5.49 1.71
CA VAL A 105 14.32 -6.05 0.54
C VAL A 105 14.86 -7.43 0.91
N SER A 106 14.78 -8.39 -0.03
CA SER A 106 15.28 -9.73 0.21
C SER A 106 16.78 -9.69 0.54
N THR A 107 17.20 -10.44 1.55
CA THR A 107 18.60 -10.44 1.99
C THR A 107 19.57 -10.74 0.85
N TYR A 108 19.21 -11.62 -0.09
CA TYR A 108 20.03 -11.94 -1.26
C TYR A 108 20.19 -10.79 -2.27
N GLN A 109 19.29 -9.80 -2.26
CA GLN A 109 19.37 -8.61 -3.14
C GLN A 109 20.16 -7.46 -2.50
N VAL A 110 20.43 -7.52 -1.19
CA VAL A 110 21.22 -6.52 -0.46
C VAL A 110 22.71 -6.85 -0.48
N VAL A 111 23.08 -8.09 -0.81
CA VAL A 111 24.48 -8.52 -0.91
C VAL A 111 25.01 -8.22 -2.32
N GLU A 112 25.42 -6.98 -2.55
CA GLU A 112 26.32 -6.56 -3.64
C GLU A 112 27.42 -5.64 -3.09
#